data_AF-Q8ZUM5-F1
#
_entry.id   AF-Q8ZUM5-F1
#
_cell.length_a   1.000
_cell.length_b   1.000
_cell.length_c   1.000
_cell.angle_alpha   90.00
_cell.angle_beta   90.00
_cell.angle_gamma   90.00
#
_symmetry.space_group_name_H-M   'P 1'
#
loop_
_entity.id
_entity.type
_entity.pdbx_description
1 polymer ?
#
loop_
_entity_poly.entity_id
_entity_poly.type
_entity_poly.pdbx_seq_one_letter_code
_entity_poly.pdbx_strand_id
1 'polypeptide(L)'
;MYVEINVADARRCVEDVVFELVCTCNLKTLIYAEGSIVKLPPAFTKADFKEVKERLCSGECLAISDGERTYVLVFYTLKMGLANLAQLIKEACNKG
;
A
#
# COMPACT_ATOMS: atom_id res chain seq x y z
N MET A 1 11.91 -4.92 -1.86
CA MET A 1 11.60 -4.09 -3.05
C MET A 1 10.37 -3.25 -2.72
N TYR A 2 10.47 -1.94 -2.86
CA TYR A 2 9.37 -1.01 -2.60
C TYR A 2 8.98 -0.36 -3.92
N VAL A 3 7.69 -0.40 -4.25
CA VAL A 3 7.12 0.26 -5.44
C VAL A 3 6.03 1.18 -4.96
N GLU A 4 6.00 2.39 -5.52
CA GLU A 4 4.99 3.39 -5.19
C GLU A 4 4.26 3.82 -6.46
N ILE A 5 2.93 3.88 -6.36
CA ILE A 5 2.07 4.42 -7.40
C ILE A 5 1.27 5.59 -6.84
N ASN A 6 1.21 6.66 -7.64
CA ASN A 6 0.39 7.82 -7.36
C ASN A 6 -0.94 7.71 -8.10
N VAL A 7 -2.03 7.98 -7.40
CA VAL A 7 -3.42 7.94 -7.90
C VAL A 7 -4.18 9.19 -7.44
N ALA A 8 -5.33 9.47 -8.05
CA ALA A 8 -6.12 10.65 -7.70
C ALA A 8 -6.81 10.52 -6.33
N ASP A 9 -7.25 9.31 -5.97
CA ASP A 9 -7.85 9.01 -4.66
C ASP A 9 -7.34 7.67 -4.16
N ALA A 10 -6.43 7.70 -3.19
CA ALA A 10 -5.78 6.50 -2.66
C ALA A 10 -6.76 5.64 -1.87
N ARG A 11 -7.70 6.27 -1.15
CA ARG A 11 -8.70 5.54 -0.36
C ARG A 11 -9.62 4.74 -1.28
N ARG A 12 -10.21 5.39 -2.28
CA ARG A 12 -11.08 4.71 -3.25
C ARG A 12 -10.33 3.61 -4.00
N CYS A 13 -9.12 3.90 -4.47
CA CYS A 13 -8.28 2.90 -5.14
C CYS A 13 -8.03 1.67 -4.25
N VAL A 14 -7.71 1.86 -2.98
CA VAL A 14 -7.44 0.74 -2.08
C VAL A 14 -8.70 -0.05 -1.74
N GLU A 15 -9.77 0.64 -1.33
CA GLU A 15 -11.01 0.02 -0.87
C GLU A 15 -11.76 -0.70 -2.02
N ASP A 16 -11.85 -0.07 -3.20
CA ASP A 16 -12.70 -0.58 -4.29
C ASP A 16 -11.93 -1.43 -5.31
N VAL A 17 -10.62 -1.25 -5.45
CA VAL A 17 -9.82 -1.89 -6.50
C VAL A 17 -8.78 -2.84 -5.92
N VAL A 18 -7.93 -2.36 -5.00
CA VAL A 18 -6.84 -3.19 -4.48
C VAL A 18 -7.39 -4.37 -3.69
N PHE A 19 -8.39 -4.18 -2.84
CA PHE A 19 -8.95 -5.29 -2.04
C PHE A 19 -9.71 -6.33 -2.87
N GLU A 20 -10.19 -5.98 -4.07
CA GLU A 20 -10.76 -6.95 -5.02
C GLU A 20 -9.67 -7.74 -5.77
N LEU A 21 -8.53 -7.12 -6.04
CA LEU A 21 -7.44 -7.72 -6.80
C LEU A 21 -6.46 -8.53 -5.94
N VAL A 22 -6.27 -8.11 -4.69
CA VAL A 22 -5.27 -8.65 -3.78
C VAL A 22 -5.94 -9.48 -2.69
N CYS A 23 -5.59 -10.76 -2.62
CA CYS A 23 -5.99 -11.59 -1.48
C CYS A 23 -5.33 -11.08 -0.20
N THR A 24 -6.15 -10.73 0.79
CA THR A 24 -5.69 -10.37 2.15
C THR A 24 -4.86 -11.47 2.80
N CYS A 25 -5.06 -12.73 2.40
CA CYS A 25 -4.25 -13.87 2.83
C CYS A 25 -2.76 -13.76 2.49
N ASN A 26 -2.40 -12.98 1.46
CA ASN A 26 -1.01 -12.76 1.06
C ASN A 26 -0.39 -11.52 1.71
N LEU A 27 -1.18 -10.75 2.48
CA LEU A 27 -0.71 -9.57 3.17
C LEU A 27 -0.20 -9.93 4.56
N LYS A 28 1.03 -9.50 4.84
CA LYS A 28 1.61 -9.52 6.18
C LYS A 28 1.03 -8.40 7.03
N THR A 29 0.86 -7.22 6.45
CA THR A 29 0.26 -6.06 7.12
C THR A 29 -0.14 -5.01 6.10
N LEU A 30 -1.05 -4.13 6.52
CA LEU A 30 -1.41 -2.90 5.84
C LEU A 30 -1.00 -1.72 6.72
N ILE A 31 -0.19 -0.83 6.17
CA ILE A 31 0.14 0.45 6.80
C ILE A 31 -0.77 1.50 6.17
N TYR A 32 -1.39 2.34 6.99
CA TYR A 32 -2.10 3.53 6.55
C TYR A 32 -1.52 4.75 7.26
N ALA A 33 -1.17 5.77 6.48
CA ALA A 33 -0.71 7.06 6.98
C ALA A 33 -1.48 8.22 6.33
N GLU A 34 -1.65 9.29 7.11
CA GLU A 34 -2.10 10.60 6.64
C GLU A 34 -0.95 11.59 6.88
N GLY A 35 -0.48 12.22 5.81
CA GLY A 35 0.80 12.93 5.81
C GLY A 35 1.94 11.99 6.21
N SER A 36 2.71 12.38 7.23
CA SER A 36 3.80 11.55 7.76
C SER A 36 3.38 10.66 8.94
N ILE A 37 2.11 10.66 9.34
CA ILE A 37 1.67 10.03 10.59
C ILE A 37 0.91 8.74 10.31
N VAL A 38 1.41 7.65 10.88
CA VAL A 38 0.77 6.34 10.80
C VAL A 38 -0.51 6.32 11.64
N LYS A 39 -1.59 5.85 11.02
CA LYS A 39 -2.88 5.59 11.64
C LYS A 39 -3.13 4.09 11.82
N LEU A 40 -2.65 3.25 10.89
CA LEU A 40 -2.68 1.79 11.00
C LEU A 40 -1.32 1.15 10.63
N PRO A 41 -0.97 0.01 11.24
CA PRO A 41 -1.75 -0.72 12.26
C PRO A 41 -1.64 -0.06 13.65
N PRO A 42 -2.55 -0.39 14.61
CA PRO A 42 -2.61 0.28 15.92
C PRO A 42 -1.30 0.29 16.72
N ALA A 43 -0.46 -0.72 16.53
CA ALA A 43 0.85 -0.82 17.18
C ALA A 43 1.82 0.32 16.81
N PHE A 44 1.55 1.04 15.72
CA PHE A 44 2.38 2.15 15.22
C PHE A 44 1.59 3.47 15.11
N THR A 45 0.40 3.57 15.71
CA THR A 45 -0.37 4.81 15.64
C THR A 45 0.42 5.99 16.22
N LYS A 46 0.42 7.12 15.50
CA LYS A 46 1.22 8.34 15.76
C LYS A 46 2.72 8.22 15.48
N ALA A 47 3.22 7.06 15.08
CA ALA A 47 4.61 6.93 14.65
C ALA A 47 4.83 7.60 13.28
N ASP A 48 6.09 7.93 13.02
CA ASP A 48 6.50 8.45 11.72
C ASP A 48 6.46 7.36 10.65
N PHE A 49 5.86 7.69 9.51
CA PHE A 49 5.67 6.75 8.40
C PHE A 49 6.99 6.20 7.86
N LYS A 50 8.05 7.02 7.80
CA LYS A 50 9.34 6.59 7.26
C LYS A 50 9.96 5.50 8.14
N GLU A 51 9.94 5.70 9.45
CA GLU A 51 10.46 4.72 10.42
C GLU A 51 9.68 3.39 10.32
N VAL A 52 8.35 3.46 10.28
CA VAL A 52 7.49 2.27 10.21
C VAL A 52 7.67 1.54 8.88
N LYS A 53 7.79 2.28 7.77
CA LYS A 53 8.09 1.72 6.44
C LYS A 53 9.41 0.97 6.46
N GLU A 54 10.49 1.58 6.96
CA GLU A 54 11.82 0.94 7.03
C GLU A 54 11.79 -0.34 7.88
N ARG A 55 11.02 -0.33 8.98
CA ARG A 55 10.87 -1.49 9.86
C ARG A 55 10.08 -2.64 9.24
N LEU A 56 8.98 -2.35 8.54
CA LEU A 56 8.04 -3.37 8.09
C LEU A 56 8.27 -3.81 6.65
N CYS A 57 8.85 -2.94 5.82
CA CYS A 57 9.06 -3.19 4.41
C CYS A 57 10.44 -3.80 4.10
N SER A 58 10.70 -4.99 4.66
CA SER A 58 11.91 -5.75 4.33
C SER A 58 11.78 -6.59 3.03
N GLY A 59 10.55 -6.75 2.53
CA GLY A 59 10.22 -7.61 1.38
C GLY A 59 9.59 -6.85 0.22
N GLU A 60 8.57 -7.43 -0.40
CA GLU A 60 7.77 -6.78 -1.45
C GLU A 60 6.71 -5.89 -0.82
N CYS A 61 6.76 -4.58 -1.11
CA CYS A 61 5.75 -3.65 -0.64
C CYS A 61 5.28 -2.73 -1.75
N LEU A 62 3.96 -2.57 -1.83
CA LEU A 62 3.32 -1.64 -2.74
C LEU A 62 2.72 -0.48 -1.95
N ALA A 63 3.13 0.73 -2.27
CA ALA A 63 2.53 1.96 -1.77
C ALA A 63 1.56 2.55 -2.79
N ILE A 64 0.39 2.96 -2.32
CA ILE A 64 -0.62 3.71 -3.07
C ILE A 64 -0.80 5.04 -2.35
N SER A 65 -0.52 6.14 -3.06
CA SER A 65 -0.55 7.49 -2.52
C SER A 65 -1.37 8.44 -3.39
N ASP A 66 -2.05 9.39 -2.74
CA ASP A 66 -2.69 10.54 -3.40
C ASP A 66 -2.09 11.88 -2.93
N GLY A 67 -0.94 11.84 -2.26
CA GLY A 67 -0.23 13.01 -1.72
C GLY A 67 -0.66 13.41 -0.30
N GLU A 68 -1.86 13.02 0.14
CA GLU A 68 -2.32 13.20 1.53
C GLU A 68 -2.33 11.87 2.28
N ARG A 69 -2.85 10.82 1.64
CA ARG A 69 -3.03 9.49 2.20
C ARG A 69 -2.06 8.53 1.54
N THR A 70 -1.45 7.66 2.33
CA THR A 70 -0.58 6.61 1.84
C THR A 70 -0.94 5.28 2.48
N TYR A 71 -1.21 4.30 1.63
CA TYR A 71 -1.44 2.91 2.01
C TYR A 71 -0.27 2.07 1.55
N VAL A 72 0.33 1.29 2.42
CA VAL A 72 1.41 0.35 2.06
C VAL A 72 0.98 -1.07 2.37
N LEU A 73 0.81 -1.85 1.30
CA LEU A 73 0.59 -3.29 1.37
C LEU A 73 1.94 -3.96 1.50
N VAL A 74 2.16 -4.68 2.59
CA VAL A 74 3.36 -5.49 2.82
C VAL A 74 3.00 -6.94 2.58
N PHE A 75 3.66 -7.58 1.62
CA PHE A 75 3.33 -8.94 1.21
C PHE A 75 4.23 -9.99 1.89
N TYR A 76 3.70 -11.19 2.10
CA TYR A 76 4.52 -12.36 2.42
C TYR A 76 5.27 -12.83 1.16
N THR A 77 4.55 -13.03 0.07
CA THR A 77 5.06 -13.49 -1.23
C THR A 77 4.14 -13.02 -2.36
N LEU A 78 4.69 -12.61 -3.51
CA LEU A 78 3.93 -12.37 -4.75
C LEU A 78 4.38 -13.29 -5.88
N LYS A 79 3.45 -14.02 -6.48
CA LYS A 79 3.73 -14.88 -7.65
C LYS A 79 3.89 -14.08 -8.96
N MET A 80 3.10 -13.03 -9.13
CA MET A 80 3.05 -12.18 -10.33
C MET A 80 4.21 -11.17 -10.41
N GLY A 81 4.92 -10.97 -9.30
CA GLY A 81 5.93 -9.92 -9.13
C GLY A 81 5.31 -8.55 -8.84
N LEU A 82 5.98 -7.79 -7.97
CA LEU A 82 5.49 -6.50 -7.46
C LEU A 82 5.26 -5.44 -8.55
N ALA A 83 6.15 -5.34 -9.55
CA ALA A 83 6.05 -4.34 -10.60
C ALA A 83 4.81 -4.55 -11.50
N ASN A 84 4.54 -5.79 -11.87
CA ASN A 84 3.37 -6.14 -12.68
C ASN A 84 2.06 -5.85 -11.93
N LEU A 85 2.02 -6.19 -10.64
CA LEU A 85 0.88 -5.88 -9.78
C LEU A 85 0.66 -4.37 -9.66
N ALA A 86 1.73 -3.60 -9.45
CA ALA A 86 1.66 -2.15 -9.36
C ALA A 86 1.11 -1.51 -10.64
N GLN A 87 1.53 -1.99 -11.80
CA GLN A 87 1.02 -1.51 -13.09
C GLN A 87 -0.47 -1.84 -13.24
N LEU A 88 -0.87 -3.07 -12.93
CA LEU A 88 -2.27 -3.50 -13.02
C LEU A 88 -3.18 -2.65 -12.12
N ILE A 89 -2.78 -2.41 -10.87
CA ILE A 89 -3.54 -1.56 -9.93
C ILE A 89 -3.60 -0.13 -10.44
N LYS A 90 -2.48 0.44 -10.91
CA LYS A 90 -2.45 1.81 -11.44
C LYS A 90 -3.39 1.98 -12.62
N GLU A 91 -3.45 1.02 -13.54
CA GLU A 91 -4.36 1.07 -14.68
C GLU A 91 -5.82 0.91 -14.24
N ALA A 92 -6.11 0.03 -13.29
CA ALA A 92 -7.46 -0.18 -12.77
C ALA A 92 -7.99 1.04 -12.01
N CYS A 93 -7.17 1.66 -11.15
CA CYS A 93 -7.56 2.83 -10.36
C CYS A 93 -7.75 4.11 -11.18
N ASN A 94 -7.25 4.17 -12.43
CA ASN A 94 -7.47 5.30 -13.33
C ASN A 94 -8.68 5.10 -14.28
N LYS A 95 -9.30 3.92 -14.28
CA LYS A 95 -10.44 3.58 -15.16
C LYS A 95 -11.81 3.75 -14.50
N GLY A 96 -11.87 3.92 -13.18
CA GLY A 96 -13.10 4.10 -12.40
C GLY A 96 -13.24 5.50 -11.81
#